data_AF-A0A7L2FRB7-F1
#
_entry.id   AF-A0A7L2FRB7-F1
#
_cell.length_a   1.000
_cell.length_b   1.000
_cell.length_c   1.000
_cell.angle_alpha   90.00
_cell.angle_beta   90.00
_cell.angle_gamma   90.00
#
_symmetry.space_group_name_H-M   'P 1'
#
loop_
_entity.id
_entity.type
_entity.pdbx_description
1 polymer ?
#
loop_
_entity_poly.entity_id
_entity_poly.type
_entity_poly.pdbx_seq_one_letter_code
_entity_poly.pdbx_strand_id
1 'polypeptide(L)'
;PPPPLQYSLLLQHLVGDKRQPRVWDPAVLGGIPCPPKSEEQKMVERVMESCPFKAALACVGGFVLGGAFGIFTAGIDTNVGFDPKDPYRTPTAKEVLKDMGQRGISYAKNFAIVGAMFSCTECVVES
;
A
#
# COMPACT_ATOMS: atom_id res chain seq x y z
N PRO A 1 -37.71 50.75 -15.81
CA PRO A 1 -37.83 49.30 -16.06
C PRO A 1 -36.42 48.70 -16.11
N PRO A 2 -36.10 47.67 -15.31
CA PRO A 2 -34.80 47.01 -15.41
C PRO A 2 -34.67 46.30 -16.78
N PRO A 3 -33.46 46.23 -17.35
CA PRO A 3 -33.23 45.59 -18.65
C PRO A 3 -33.58 44.08 -18.59
N PRO A 4 -34.02 43.48 -19.71
CA PRO A 4 -34.33 42.05 -19.75
C PRO A 4 -33.08 41.22 -19.48
N LEU A 5 -33.18 40.30 -18.53
CA LEU A 5 -32.08 39.47 -18.06
C LEU A 5 -31.72 38.44 -19.14
N GLN A 6 -30.57 38.60 -19.80
CA GLN A 6 -30.09 37.67 -20.83
C GLN A 6 -29.30 36.52 -20.18
N TYR A 7 -29.95 35.37 -20.00
CA TYR A 7 -29.36 34.18 -19.38
C TYR A 7 -28.07 33.70 -20.05
N SER A 8 -27.98 33.78 -21.38
CA SER A 8 -26.80 33.37 -22.15
C SER A 8 -25.56 34.20 -21.80
N LEU A 9 -25.74 35.51 -21.60
CA LEU A 9 -24.66 36.44 -21.24
C LEU A 9 -24.22 36.23 -19.78
N LEU A 10 -25.17 35.94 -18.89
CA LEU A 10 -24.90 35.59 -17.50
C LEU A 10 -24.12 34.26 -17.39
N LEU A 11 -24.52 33.23 -18.15
CA LEU A 11 -23.83 31.94 -18.21
C LEU A 11 -22.38 32.08 -18.72
N GLN A 12 -22.14 32.94 -19.71
CA GLN A 12 -20.79 33.24 -20.20
C GLN A 12 -19.87 33.82 -19.12
N HIS A 13 -20.40 34.59 -18.17
CA HIS A 13 -19.62 35.17 -17.08
C HIS A 13 -19.46 34.23 -15.87
N LEU A 14 -20.40 33.30 -15.66
CA LEU A 14 -20.36 32.37 -14.52
C LEU A 14 -19.57 31.09 -14.82
N VAL A 15 -19.76 30.51 -16.02
CA VAL A 15 -19.21 29.19 -16.39
C VAL A 15 -18.44 29.24 -17.73
N GLY A 16 -18.58 30.31 -18.51
CA GLY A 16 -17.92 30.46 -19.81
C GLY A 16 -16.56 31.17 -19.77
N ASP A 17 -16.01 31.43 -20.96
CA ASP A 17 -14.66 31.98 -21.15
C ASP A 17 -14.45 33.39 -20.57
N LYS A 18 -15.55 34.12 -20.30
CA LYS A 18 -15.51 35.45 -19.69
C LYS A 18 -15.46 35.41 -18.16
N ARG A 19 -15.39 34.22 -17.56
CA ARG A 19 -15.28 34.03 -16.13
C ARG A 19 -13.98 34.63 -15.60
N GLN A 20 -14.10 35.57 -14.69
CA GLN A 20 -12.96 36.12 -13.95
C GLN A 20 -12.51 35.13 -12.85
N PRO A 21 -11.20 35.00 -12.57
CA PRO A 21 -10.71 34.21 -11.45
C PRO A 21 -11.25 34.80 -10.14
N ARG A 22 -11.96 33.97 -9.37
CA ARG A 22 -12.42 34.33 -8.02
C ARG A 22 -11.62 33.51 -7.03
N VAL A 23 -11.04 34.17 -6.03
CA VAL A 23 -10.43 33.49 -4.88
C VAL A 23 -11.57 33.05 -3.97
N TRP A 24 -11.70 31.73 -3.81
CA TRP A 24 -12.69 31.14 -2.92
C TRP A 24 -12.04 30.87 -1.58
N ASP A 25 -12.64 31.37 -0.51
CA ASP A 25 -12.25 30.95 0.83
C ASP A 25 -12.93 29.60 1.12
N PRO A 26 -12.18 28.50 1.29
CA PRO A 26 -12.75 27.19 1.60
C PRO A 26 -13.52 27.17 2.93
N ALA A 27 -13.32 28.15 3.82
CA ALA A 27 -14.11 28.27 5.05
C ALA A 27 -15.54 28.79 4.81
N VAL A 28 -15.81 29.41 3.66
CA VAL A 28 -17.12 29.98 3.31
C VAL A 28 -17.99 29.01 2.50
N LEU A 29 -17.38 27.99 1.89
CA LEU A 29 -18.03 27.04 1.00
C LEU A 29 -18.17 25.66 1.66
N GLY A 30 -19.07 25.54 2.63
CA GLY A 30 -19.38 24.28 3.32
C GLY A 30 -19.99 24.53 4.69
N GLY A 31 -20.90 23.66 5.15
CA GLY A 31 -21.56 23.79 6.46
C GLY A 31 -20.66 23.41 7.64
N ILE A 32 -19.51 22.79 7.38
CA ILE A 32 -18.54 22.34 8.39
C ILE A 32 -17.15 22.85 7.98
N PRO A 33 -16.51 23.72 8.78
CA PRO A 33 -15.17 24.19 8.46
C PRO A 33 -14.16 23.03 8.59
N CYS A 34 -13.53 22.66 7.48
CA CYS A 34 -12.44 21.68 7.51
C CYS A 34 -11.23 22.29 8.24
N PRO A 35 -10.63 21.58 9.21
CA PRO A 35 -9.43 22.07 9.87
C PRO A 35 -8.31 22.25 8.83
N PRO A 36 -7.54 23.35 8.89
CA PRO A 36 -6.45 23.58 7.96
C PRO A 36 -5.37 22.50 8.14
N LYS A 37 -5.35 21.50 7.25
CA LYS A 37 -4.27 20.51 7.14
C LYS A 37 -3.05 21.19 6.52
N SER A 38 -1.86 20.98 7.09
CA SER A 38 -0.61 21.44 6.45
C SER A 38 -0.41 20.75 5.10
N GLU A 39 0.37 21.36 4.21
CA GLU A 39 0.68 20.76 2.90
C GLU A 39 1.39 19.40 3.05
N GLU A 40 2.26 19.30 4.05
CA GLU A 40 2.93 18.06 4.47
C GLU A 40 1.91 16.97 4.84
N GLN A 41 0.91 17.29 5.67
CA GLN A 41 -0.12 16.33 6.06
C GLN A 41 -0.96 15.85 4.88
N LYS A 42 -1.28 16.76 3.94
CA LYS A 42 -2.00 16.39 2.71
C LYS A 42 -1.19 15.47 1.82
N MET A 43 0.13 15.68 1.74
CA MET A 43 1.02 14.79 0.99
C MET A 43 1.08 13.39 1.61
N VAL A 44 1.21 13.31 2.93
CA VAL A 44 1.25 12.02 3.65
C VAL A 44 -0.06 11.26 3.50
N GLU A 45 -1.21 11.91 3.64
CA GLU A 45 -2.53 11.30 3.48
C GLU A 45 -2.70 10.71 2.07
N ARG A 46 -2.29 11.45 1.03
CA ARG A 46 -2.28 10.96 -0.36
C ARG A 46 -1.39 9.75 -0.56
N VAL A 47 -0.23 9.69 0.10
CA VAL A 47 0.67 8.52 0.01
C VAL A 47 0.04 7.33 0.69
N MET A 48 -0.55 7.50 1.87
CA MET A 48 -1.17 6.40 2.62
C MET A 48 -2.40 5.81 1.92
N GLU A 49 -3.14 6.62 1.18
CA GLU A 49 -4.26 6.16 0.37
C GLU A 49 -3.82 5.50 -0.95
N SER A 50 -2.57 5.71 -1.38
CA SER A 50 -2.10 5.20 -2.67
C SER A 50 -1.98 3.68 -2.69
N CYS A 51 -2.44 3.07 -3.79
CA CYS A 51 -2.29 1.63 -4.04
C CYS A 51 -0.85 1.09 -3.93
N PRO A 52 0.20 1.73 -4.49
CA PRO A 52 1.55 1.20 -4.35
C PRO A 52 2.00 1.15 -2.90
N PHE A 53 1.59 2.10 -2.07
CA PHE A 53 1.93 2.12 -0.65
C PHE A 53 1.21 1.02 0.14
N LYS A 54 -0.10 0.86 -0.07
CA LYS A 54 -0.89 -0.23 0.54
C LYS A 54 -0.34 -1.61 0.13
N ALA A 55 -0.03 -1.79 -1.15
CA ALA A 55 0.56 -3.02 -1.66
C ALA A 55 1.94 -3.30 -1.06
N ALA A 56 2.78 -2.28 -0.88
CA ALA A 56 4.07 -2.42 -0.22
C ALA A 56 3.92 -2.84 1.24
N LEU A 57 2.99 -2.23 1.98
CA LEU A 57 2.67 -2.63 3.36
C LEU A 57 2.19 -4.08 3.44
N ALA A 58 1.29 -4.49 2.54
CA ALA A 58 0.81 -5.86 2.46
C ALA A 58 1.93 -6.85 2.10
N CYS A 59 2.84 -6.46 1.20
CA CYS A 59 4.01 -7.24 0.82
C CYS A 59 4.95 -7.47 2.02
N VAL A 60 5.26 -6.41 2.78
CA VAL A 60 6.09 -6.50 3.99
C VAL A 60 5.41 -7.35 5.06
N GLY A 61 4.10 -7.14 5.28
CA GLY A 61 3.32 -7.96 6.22
C GLY A 61 3.32 -9.44 5.84
N GLY A 62 3.08 -9.75 4.56
CA GLY A 62 3.15 -11.11 4.03
C GLY A 62 4.55 -11.73 4.14
N PHE A 63 5.61 -10.95 3.91
CA PHE A 63 6.97 -11.41 4.07
C PHE A 63 7.29 -11.82 5.51
N VAL A 64 6.92 -10.98 6.49
CA VAL A 64 7.15 -11.27 7.92
C VAL A 64 6.37 -12.52 8.35
N LEU A 65 5.09 -12.59 8.00
CA LEU A 65 4.24 -13.73 8.34
C LEU A 65 4.73 -15.03 7.68
N GLY A 66 5.05 -14.99 6.38
CA GLY A 66 5.57 -16.14 5.64
C GLY A 66 6.95 -16.58 6.12
N GLY A 67 7.81 -15.65 6.53
CA GLY A 67 9.12 -15.96 7.11
C GLY A 67 9.01 -16.65 8.47
N ALA A 68 8.16 -16.13 9.36
CA ALA A 68 7.89 -16.75 10.66
C ALA A 68 7.29 -18.15 10.49
N PHE A 69 6.29 -18.28 9.61
CA PHE A 69 5.67 -19.57 9.28
C PHE A 69 6.68 -20.56 8.68
N GLY A 70 7.55 -20.09 7.80
CA GLY A 70 8.57 -20.91 7.14
C GLY A 70 9.66 -21.42 8.08
N ILE A 71 10.14 -20.57 9.00
CA ILE A 71 11.12 -20.96 10.03
C ILE A 71 10.49 -21.95 11.01
N PHE A 72 9.25 -21.70 11.45
CA PHE A 72 8.54 -22.60 12.34
C PHE A 72 8.34 -23.99 11.72
N THR A 73 7.92 -24.03 10.44
CA THR A 73 7.74 -25.28 9.70
C THR A 73 9.05 -26.02 9.51
N ALA A 74 10.14 -25.30 9.20
CA ALA A 74 11.47 -25.91 9.12
C ALA A 74 11.94 -26.45 10.48
N GLY A 75 11.51 -25.82 11.59
CA GLY A 75 11.79 -26.25 12.98
C GLY A 75 11.24 -27.63 13.32
N ILE A 76 10.17 -28.05 12.65
CA ILE A 76 9.49 -29.33 12.87
C ILE A 76 10.00 -30.40 11.88
N ASP A 77 10.69 -30.00 10.81
CA ASP A 77 11.23 -30.93 9.80
C ASP A 77 12.45 -31.68 10.35
N THR A 78 12.30 -32.98 10.64
CA THR A 78 13.39 -33.83 11.14
C THR A 78 14.39 -34.26 10.04
N ASN A 79 14.19 -33.82 8.79
CA ASN A 79 15.06 -34.14 7.64
C ASN A 79 16.21 -33.14 7.43
N VAL A 80 16.35 -32.13 8.29
CA VAL A 80 17.42 -31.12 8.23
C VAL A 80 18.79 -31.69 8.63
N GLY A 81 19.39 -32.54 7.80
CA GLY A 81 20.75 -33.02 8.09
C GLY A 81 21.26 -34.29 7.42
N PHE A 82 20.46 -34.99 6.61
CA PHE A 82 20.95 -36.18 5.90
C PHE A 82 21.60 -35.79 4.58
N ASP A 83 22.89 -35.49 4.62
CA ASP A 83 23.71 -35.38 3.41
C ASP A 83 24.05 -36.80 2.92
N PRO A 84 23.62 -37.21 1.71
CA PRO A 84 23.80 -38.59 1.23
C PRO A 84 25.26 -38.99 0.96
N LYS A 85 26.20 -38.04 1.07
CA LYS A 85 27.64 -38.24 0.82
C LYS A 85 28.45 -38.55 2.08
N ASP A 86 27.96 -38.18 3.27
CA ASP A 86 28.62 -38.43 4.57
C ASP A 86 27.61 -38.52 5.74
N PRO A 87 27.11 -39.72 6.08
CA PRO A 87 26.03 -39.92 7.06
C PRO A 87 26.44 -39.68 8.54
N TYR A 88 27.71 -39.36 8.82
CA TYR A 88 28.24 -39.23 10.19
C TYR A 88 28.65 -37.80 10.57
N ARG A 89 28.55 -36.84 9.64
CA ARG A 89 28.83 -35.44 9.93
C ARG A 89 27.56 -34.81 10.49
N THR A 90 27.50 -34.66 11.82
CA THR A 90 26.47 -33.82 12.45
C THR A 90 26.49 -32.46 11.75
N PRO A 91 25.41 -32.05 11.06
CA PRO A 91 25.38 -30.76 10.41
C PRO A 91 25.61 -29.71 11.50
N THR A 92 26.55 -28.80 11.26
CA THR A 92 26.84 -27.75 12.22
C THR A 92 25.55 -26.96 12.43
N ALA A 93 25.24 -26.53 13.66
CA ALA A 93 24.04 -25.72 13.92
C ALA A 93 23.88 -24.50 12.97
N LYS A 94 25.01 -24.00 12.43
CA LYS A 94 25.05 -22.97 11.38
C LYS A 94 24.54 -23.41 10.02
N GLU A 95 24.82 -24.64 9.60
CA GLU A 95 24.38 -25.21 8.31
C GLU A 95 22.87 -25.48 8.35
N VAL A 96 22.39 -26.04 9.47
CA VAL A 96 20.94 -26.24 9.71
C VAL A 96 20.21 -24.90 9.73
N LEU A 97 20.71 -23.92 10.48
CA LEU A 97 20.09 -22.59 10.53
C LEU A 97 20.08 -21.90 9.16
N LYS A 98 21.12 -22.10 8.34
CA LYS A 98 21.18 -21.56 6.97
C LYS A 98 20.15 -22.21 6.06
N ASP A 99 19.99 -23.53 6.12
CA ASP A 99 19.00 -24.25 5.31
C ASP A 99 17.56 -23.88 5.73
N MET A 100 17.30 -23.84 7.05
CA MET A 100 16.03 -23.36 7.60
C MET A 100 15.70 -21.92 7.18
N GLY A 101 16.70 -21.03 7.23
CA GLY A 101 16.56 -19.64 6.79
C GLY A 101 16.29 -19.53 5.29
N GLN A 102 16.94 -20.34 4.46
CA GLN A 102 16.73 -20.36 3.02
C GLN A 102 15.31 -20.85 2.66
N ARG A 103 14.83 -21.89 3.35
CA ARG A 103 13.43 -22.36 3.26
C ARG A 103 12.46 -21.27 3.73
N GLY A 104 12.75 -20.62 4.85
CA GLY A 104 11.98 -19.50 5.40
C GLY A 104 11.84 -18.32 4.43
N ILE A 105 12.92 -17.94 3.74
CA ILE A 105 12.90 -16.87 2.71
C ILE A 105 11.99 -17.24 1.53
N SER A 106 11.97 -18.52 1.12
CA SER A 106 11.08 -18.97 0.05
C SER A 106 9.61 -18.79 0.44
N TYR A 107 9.23 -19.20 1.65
CA TYR A 107 7.89 -18.97 2.18
C TYR A 107 7.56 -17.47 2.29
N ALA A 108 8.47 -16.67 2.86
CA ALA A 108 8.32 -15.23 2.96
C ALA A 108 8.00 -14.57 1.60
N LYS A 109 8.73 -14.93 0.55
CA LYS A 109 8.50 -14.41 -0.81
C LYS A 109 7.12 -14.79 -1.35
N ASN A 110 6.71 -16.04 -1.18
CA ASN A 110 5.40 -16.50 -1.66
C ASN A 110 4.25 -15.76 -0.97
N PHE A 111 4.29 -15.63 0.36
CA PHE A 111 3.28 -14.88 1.10
C PHE A 111 3.29 -13.38 0.79
N ALA A 112 4.47 -12.80 0.58
CA ALA A 112 4.61 -11.40 0.17
C ALA A 112 3.95 -11.13 -1.21
N ILE A 113 4.18 -12.01 -2.19
CA ILE A 113 3.59 -11.90 -3.53
C ILE A 113 2.06 -12.02 -3.45
N VAL A 114 1.53 -13.01 -2.73
CA VAL A 114 0.08 -13.19 -2.58
C VAL A 114 -0.55 -12.00 -1.85
N GLY A 115 0.07 -11.51 -0.78
CA GLY A 115 -0.39 -10.33 -0.04
C GLY A 115 -0.40 -9.06 -0.90
N ALA A 116 0.65 -8.86 -1.70
CA ALA A 116 0.73 -7.75 -2.65
C ALA A 116 -0.34 -7.84 -3.74
N MET A 117 -0.55 -9.03 -4.33
CA MET A 117 -1.57 -9.23 -5.36
C MET A 117 -2.99 -8.98 -4.84
N PHE A 118 -3.29 -9.47 -3.64
CA PHE A 118 -4.58 -9.24 -3.00
C PHE A 118 -4.81 -7.73 -2.74
N SER A 119 -3.85 -7.07 -2.10
CA SER A 119 -3.97 -5.62 -1.81
C SER A 119 -3.99 -4.75 -3.06
N CYS A 120 -3.25 -5.11 -4.11
CA CYS A 120 -3.28 -4.40 -5.39
C CYS A 120 -4.63 -4.55 -6.07
N THR A 121 -5.21 -5.75 -6.07
CA THR A 121 -6.48 -6.02 -6.74
C THR A 121 -7.61 -5.25 -6.08
N GLU A 122 -7.73 -5.34 -4.75
CA GLU A 122 -8.73 -4.58 -4.00
C GLU A 122 -8.56 -3.07 -4.23
N CYS A 123 -7.31 -2.57 -4.21
CA CYS A 123 -7.08 -1.14 -4.40
C CYS A 123 -7.41 -0.66 -5.82
N VAL A 124 -7.05 -1.41 -6.87
CA VAL A 124 -7.37 -1.05 -8.26
C VAL A 124 -8.89 -1.06 -8.50
N VAL A 125 -9.62 -1.92 -7.81
CA VAL A 125 -11.09 -1.98 -7.91
C VAL A 125 -11.77 -0.83 -7.13
N GLU A 126 -11.16 -0.37 -6.03
CA GLU A 126 -11.69 0.73 -5.20
C GLU A 126 -11.31 2.13 -5.71
N SER A 127 -10.24 2.25 -6.52
CA SER A 127 -9.68 3.54 -7.00
C SER A 127 -10.54 4.27 -8.02
#